data_AF-A0A961JV51-F1
#
_entry.id   AF-A0A961JV51-F1
#
_cell.length_a   1.000
_cell.length_b   1.000
_cell.length_c   1.000
_cell.angle_alpha   90.00
_cell.angle_beta   90.00
_cell.angle_gamma   90.00
#
_symmetry.space_group_name_H-M   'P 1'
#
loop_
_entity.id
_entity.type
_entity.pdbx_description
1 polymer ?
#
loop_
_entity_poly.entity_id
_entity_poly.type
_entity_poly.pdbx_seq_one_letter_code
_entity_poly.pdbx_strand_id
1 'polypeptide(L)'
;MLVLGPLGFTAPWLLAALAALPVLWWLLRAVPPAPVRRAFPGVTLLLGLEDSDTQTDRTPWWLLLLRMLAVAAIILGFAGPVLNPQTRDAGSGPLVVVLDDGWAAAADWRLRLEAGGAVLAEAGQAGRTAVVVRASAPPPGTDLGLRAAGDAAAGLAGMQPEAWASDHAAALRWAEGLDPGESFDTVWLSDGLATPDRAALARALAAHGALRVLEPPAPRLALRPARIEDGLVRVAAERVPAGGAQEIVISGFGPDPAGVERELVSATLGFGAGESAAELELSLPPELRNRVQRFEIAGQRSAGAVTLADDSLRRRKVAL
;
A
#
# COMPACT_ATOMS: atom_id res chain seq x y z
N MET A 1 -0.74 -19.83 14.12
CA MET A 1 -2.04 -19.37 13.59
C MET A 1 -3.02 -20.53 13.58
N LEU A 2 -4.28 -20.35 13.97
CA LEU A 2 -5.35 -21.34 13.82
C LEU A 2 -6.31 -20.88 12.74
N VAL A 3 -6.63 -21.73 11.76
CA VAL A 3 -7.57 -21.42 10.68
C VAL A 3 -8.83 -22.27 10.85
N LEU A 4 -9.98 -21.61 10.93
CA LEU A 4 -11.30 -22.22 11.02
C LEU A 4 -12.17 -21.69 9.87
N GLY A 5 -12.14 -22.40 8.74
CA GLY A 5 -12.85 -21.98 7.53
C GLY A 5 -12.33 -20.62 7.00
N PRO A 6 -13.19 -19.61 6.77
CA PRO A 6 -12.77 -18.30 6.26
C PRO A 6 -12.15 -17.39 7.35
N LEU A 7 -12.04 -17.84 8.59
CA LEU A 7 -11.48 -17.05 9.70
C LEU A 7 -10.16 -17.64 10.18
N GLY A 8 -9.13 -16.79 10.30
CA GLY A 8 -7.86 -17.11 10.93
C GLY A 8 -7.67 -16.32 12.22
N PHE A 9 -6.98 -16.90 13.20
CA PHE A 9 -6.63 -16.25 14.47
C PHE A 9 -5.12 -16.25 14.67
N THR A 10 -4.54 -15.05 14.85
CA THR A 10 -3.09 -14.87 15.05
C THR A 10 -2.63 -15.40 16.41
N ALA A 11 -3.44 -15.21 17.46
CA ALA A 11 -3.18 -15.67 18.83
C ALA A 11 -4.22 -16.71 19.30
N PRO A 12 -4.19 -17.95 18.78
CA PRO A 12 -5.25 -18.93 19.02
C PRO A 12 -5.39 -19.38 20.48
N TRP A 13 -4.32 -19.28 21.27
CA TRP A 13 -4.36 -19.60 22.70
C TRP A 13 -5.27 -18.65 23.48
N LEU A 14 -5.48 -17.42 23.01
CA LEU A 14 -6.40 -16.48 23.63
C LEU A 14 -7.85 -16.96 23.56
N LEU A 15 -8.21 -17.71 22.51
CA LEU A 15 -9.54 -18.32 22.38
C LEU A 15 -9.82 -19.34 23.50
N ALA A 16 -8.78 -19.96 24.08
CA ALA A 16 -8.97 -20.84 25.24
C ALA A 16 -9.55 -20.08 26.44
N ALA A 17 -9.36 -18.76 26.55
CA ALA A 17 -9.98 -17.93 27.58
C ALA A 17 -11.52 -17.88 27.47
N LEU A 18 -12.10 -18.12 26.29
CA LEU A 18 -13.56 -18.26 26.14
C LEU A 18 -14.09 -19.43 27.00
N ALA A 19 -13.30 -20.48 27.19
CA ALA A 19 -13.68 -21.60 28.05
C ALA A 19 -13.71 -21.22 29.55
N ALA A 20 -13.11 -20.10 29.96
CA ALA A 20 -13.18 -19.59 31.32
C ALA A 20 -14.43 -18.73 31.59
N LEU A 21 -15.20 -18.33 30.56
CA LEU A 21 -16.43 -17.54 30.73
C LEU A 21 -17.45 -18.20 31.68
N PRO A 22 -17.73 -19.52 31.64
CA PRO A 22 -18.64 -20.15 32.59
C PRO A 22 -18.18 -20.01 34.05
N VAL A 23 -16.87 -20.07 34.31
CA VAL A 23 -16.28 -19.87 35.64
C VAL A 23 -16.48 -18.42 36.08
N LEU A 24 -16.22 -17.46 35.18
CA LEU A 24 -16.48 -16.06 35.44
C LEU A 24 -17.97 -15.79 35.71
N TRP A 25 -18.87 -16.51 35.03
CA TRP A 25 -20.32 -16.37 35.24
C TRP A 25 -20.72 -16.82 36.63
N TRP A 26 -20.15 -17.96 37.05
CA TRP A 26 -20.36 -18.48 38.39
C TRP A 26 -19.81 -17.51 39.45
N LEU A 27 -18.60 -16.98 39.26
CA LEU A 27 -17.97 -16.03 40.18
C LEU A 27 -18.75 -14.71 40.29
N LEU A 28 -19.21 -14.15 39.17
CA LEU A 28 -20.00 -12.91 39.14
C LEU A 28 -21.41 -13.10 39.69
N ARG A 29 -21.91 -14.34 39.75
CA ARG A 29 -23.18 -14.70 40.36
C ARG A 29 -23.04 -14.99 41.87
N ALA A 30 -21.82 -15.00 42.41
CA ALA A 30 -21.61 -15.15 43.84
C ALA A 30 -22.23 -13.95 44.58
N VAL A 31 -23.36 -14.20 45.24
CA VAL A 31 -24.01 -13.21 46.11
C VAL A 31 -23.22 -13.18 47.42
N PRO A 32 -23.02 -12.00 48.05
CA PRO A 32 -22.42 -11.92 49.37
C PRO A 32 -23.13 -12.86 50.37
N PRO A 33 -22.40 -13.36 51.39
CA PRO A 33 -22.98 -14.22 52.40
C PRO A 33 -24.21 -13.56 53.04
N ALA A 34 -25.22 -14.37 53.33
CA ALA A 34 -26.50 -13.88 53.83
C ALA A 34 -26.30 -12.95 55.05
N PRO A 35 -27.00 -11.80 55.10
CA PRO A 35 -26.85 -10.87 56.21
C PRO A 35 -27.20 -11.55 57.54
N VAL A 36 -26.40 -11.28 58.57
CA VAL A 36 -26.61 -11.84 59.91
C VAL A 36 -27.90 -11.28 60.49
N ARG A 37 -28.90 -12.15 60.70
CA ARG A 37 -30.17 -11.75 61.31
C ARG A 37 -29.97 -11.54 62.81
N ARG A 38 -30.11 -10.30 63.28
CA ARG A 38 -30.15 -9.94 64.71
C ARG A 38 -31.55 -9.48 65.08
N ALA A 39 -32.04 -9.92 66.23
CA ALA A 39 -33.32 -9.45 66.76
C ALA A 39 -33.19 -7.96 67.12
N PHE A 40 -33.94 -7.11 66.43
CA PHE A 40 -34.05 -5.69 66.73
C PHE A 40 -35.38 -5.44 67.47
N PRO A 41 -35.35 -5.12 68.78
CA PRO A 41 -36.58 -5.00 69.59
C PRO A 41 -37.55 -3.91 69.11
N GLY A 42 -37.08 -2.92 68.36
CA GLY A 42 -37.89 -1.82 67.82
C GLY A 42 -38.72 -2.15 66.57
N VAL A 43 -38.74 -3.41 66.11
CA VAL A 43 -39.55 -3.83 64.94
C VAL A 43 -41.04 -3.48 65.09
N THR A 44 -41.54 -3.43 66.33
CA THR A 44 -42.94 -3.07 66.61
C THR A 44 -43.28 -1.63 66.21
N LEU A 45 -42.31 -0.71 66.20
CA LEU A 45 -42.49 0.68 65.76
C LEU A 45 -42.50 0.83 64.23
N LEU A 46 -42.06 -0.21 63.51
CA LEU A 46 -41.96 -0.24 62.05
C LEU A 46 -43.09 -1.06 61.39
N LEU A 47 -43.93 -1.70 62.21
CA LEU A 47 -45.12 -2.43 61.75
C LEU A 47 -46.13 -1.46 61.11
N GLY A 48 -46.30 -1.52 59.79
CA GLY A 48 -47.23 -0.69 59.02
C GLY A 48 -46.57 0.26 58.02
N LEU A 49 -45.24 0.35 57.98
CA LEU A 49 -44.51 1.04 56.92
C LEU A 49 -44.30 0.10 55.73
N GLU A 50 -44.87 0.42 54.57
CA GLU A 50 -44.58 -0.25 53.30
C GLU A 50 -43.32 0.38 52.68
N ASP A 51 -42.32 -0.46 52.42
CA ASP A 51 -41.06 -0.03 51.81
C ASP A 51 -41.27 0.16 50.30
N SER A 52 -41.16 1.41 49.82
CA SER A 52 -41.43 1.74 48.40
C SER A 52 -40.30 1.33 47.46
N ASP A 53 -39.09 1.09 47.98
CA ASP A 53 -37.90 0.78 47.20
C ASP A 53 -37.50 -0.70 47.36
N THR A 54 -37.85 -1.51 46.36
CA THR A 54 -37.38 -2.90 46.27
C THR A 54 -35.94 -2.93 45.77
N GLN A 55 -34.96 -3.03 46.67
CA GLN A 55 -33.57 -3.31 46.26
C GLN A 55 -33.48 -4.74 45.70
N THR A 56 -33.07 -4.86 44.45
CA THR A 56 -32.94 -6.16 43.78
C THR A 56 -31.69 -6.88 44.29
N ASP A 57 -31.87 -7.92 45.09
CA ASP A 57 -30.80 -8.73 45.72
C ASP A 57 -29.84 -9.43 44.74
N ARG A 58 -30.17 -9.49 43.45
CA ARG A 58 -29.35 -10.15 42.43
C ARG A 58 -29.18 -9.31 41.20
N THR A 59 -27.97 -9.32 40.66
CA THR A 59 -27.70 -8.81 39.32
C THR A 59 -28.63 -9.49 38.32
N PRO A 60 -29.42 -8.73 37.52
CA PRO A 60 -30.26 -9.29 36.49
C PRO A 60 -29.46 -10.18 35.53
N TRP A 61 -29.96 -11.36 35.21
CA TRP A 61 -29.24 -12.36 34.41
C TRP A 61 -28.87 -11.85 33.01
N TRP A 62 -29.67 -10.95 32.44
CA TRP A 62 -29.41 -10.34 31.14
C TRP A 62 -28.20 -9.39 31.17
N LEU A 63 -27.95 -8.69 32.29
CA LEU A 63 -26.73 -7.87 32.46
C LEU A 63 -25.48 -8.74 32.57
N LEU A 64 -25.60 -9.90 33.23
CA LEU A 64 -24.52 -10.89 33.25
C LEU A 64 -24.24 -11.42 31.84
N LEU A 65 -25.28 -11.78 31.08
CA LEU A 65 -25.13 -12.23 29.68
C LEU A 65 -24.46 -11.15 28.82
N LEU A 66 -24.90 -9.89 28.93
CA LEU A 66 -24.31 -8.77 28.20
C LEU A 66 -22.83 -8.58 28.56
N ARG A 67 -22.48 -8.65 29.84
CA ARG A 67 -21.07 -8.61 30.28
C ARG A 67 -20.27 -9.76 29.68
N MET A 68 -20.83 -10.96 29.61
CA MET A 68 -20.15 -12.10 28.98
C MET A 68 -19.95 -11.92 27.49
N LEU A 69 -20.95 -11.37 26.80
CA LEU A 69 -20.84 -11.08 25.38
C LEU A 69 -19.77 -10.01 25.11
N ALA A 70 -19.69 -8.99 25.98
CA ALA A 70 -18.65 -7.96 25.90
C ALA A 70 -17.25 -8.54 26.13
N VAL A 71 -17.06 -9.37 27.17
CA VAL A 71 -15.78 -10.04 27.43
C VAL A 71 -15.42 -10.99 26.29
N ALA A 72 -16.39 -11.74 25.74
CA ALA A 72 -16.18 -12.60 24.58
C ALA A 72 -15.75 -11.82 23.34
N ALA A 73 -16.38 -10.67 23.06
CA ALA A 73 -16.00 -9.78 21.97
C ALA A 73 -14.59 -9.21 22.14
N ILE A 74 -14.20 -8.86 23.37
CA ILE A 74 -12.84 -8.42 23.71
C ILE A 74 -11.82 -9.53 23.44
N ILE A 75 -12.08 -10.76 23.91
CA ILE A 75 -11.21 -11.92 23.68
C ILE A 75 -11.08 -12.19 22.17
N LEU A 76 -12.20 -12.19 21.44
CA LEU A 76 -12.19 -12.38 19.99
C LEU A 76 -11.43 -11.28 19.26
N GLY A 77 -11.60 -10.02 19.65
CA GLY A 77 -10.88 -8.88 19.07
C GLY A 77 -9.37 -8.97 19.30
N PHE A 78 -8.95 -9.31 20.52
CA PHE A 78 -7.53 -9.46 20.86
C PHE A 78 -6.90 -10.76 20.33
N ALA A 79 -7.69 -11.77 19.98
CA ALA A 79 -7.18 -12.98 19.33
C ALA A 79 -6.69 -12.72 17.89
N GLY A 80 -6.90 -11.51 17.36
CA GLY A 80 -6.48 -11.08 16.02
C GLY A 80 -7.21 -11.84 14.92
N PRO A 81 -8.53 -11.62 14.75
CA PRO A 81 -9.32 -12.31 13.73
C PRO A 81 -8.98 -11.76 12.35
N VAL A 82 -8.65 -12.64 11.40
CA VAL A 82 -8.31 -12.34 10.02
C VAL A 82 -9.32 -13.04 9.10
N LEU A 83 -10.00 -12.27 8.25
CA LEU A 83 -10.91 -12.82 7.25
C LEU A 83 -10.11 -13.25 6.02
N ASN A 84 -10.41 -14.45 5.50
CA ASN A 84 -9.69 -15.12 4.40
C ASN A 84 -8.18 -15.18 4.66
N PRO A 85 -7.75 -15.90 5.71
CA PRO A 85 -6.33 -16.03 6.02
C PRO A 85 -5.62 -16.70 4.84
N GLN A 86 -4.63 -16.02 4.27
CA GLN A 86 -3.71 -16.65 3.34
C GLN A 86 -2.66 -17.35 4.18
N THR A 87 -2.61 -18.69 4.14
CA THR A 87 -1.50 -19.47 4.69
C THR A 87 -0.27 -19.19 3.85
N ARG A 88 0.39 -18.08 4.16
CA ARG A 88 1.72 -17.76 3.68
C ARG A 88 2.68 -18.25 4.74
N ASP A 89 3.73 -18.93 4.34
CA ASP A 89 4.87 -19.17 5.22
C ASP A 89 5.48 -17.80 5.52
N ALA A 90 5.02 -17.17 6.60
CA ALA A 90 5.64 -15.98 7.14
C ALA A 90 7.03 -16.41 7.61
N GLY A 91 8.04 -16.16 6.78
CA GLY A 91 9.41 -16.48 7.13
C GLY A 91 9.78 -15.86 8.48
N SER A 92 10.65 -16.55 9.22
CA SER A 92 10.98 -16.19 10.60
C SER A 92 12.12 -15.17 10.73
N GLY A 93 12.79 -14.85 9.63
CA GLY A 93 13.95 -13.96 9.60
C GLY A 93 13.59 -12.48 9.39
N PRO A 94 14.59 -11.58 9.33
CA PRO A 94 14.41 -10.21 8.90
C PRO A 94 13.73 -10.10 7.53
N LEU A 95 13.13 -8.94 7.25
CA LEU A 95 12.49 -8.64 5.97
C LEU A 95 13.14 -7.42 5.31
N VAL A 96 13.62 -7.59 4.08
CA VAL A 96 14.04 -6.49 3.21
C VAL A 96 12.93 -6.19 2.22
N VAL A 97 12.44 -4.95 2.22
CA VAL A 97 11.51 -4.46 1.19
C VAL A 97 12.30 -3.63 0.19
N VAL A 98 12.52 -4.16 -1.01
CA VAL A 98 13.15 -3.41 -2.12
C VAL A 98 12.06 -2.67 -2.88
N LEU A 99 12.23 -1.38 -3.11
CA LEU A 99 11.24 -0.50 -3.71
C LEU A 99 11.82 0.11 -4.99
N ASP A 100 11.28 -0.29 -6.15
CA ASP A 100 11.44 0.47 -7.38
C ASP A 100 10.63 1.77 -7.23
N ASP A 101 11.34 2.88 -7.18
CA ASP A 101 10.85 4.23 -6.89
C ASP A 101 11.10 5.23 -8.02
N GLY A 102 11.47 4.77 -9.22
CA GLY A 102 11.66 5.64 -10.38
C GLY A 102 10.37 6.14 -11.02
N TRP A 103 10.51 6.90 -12.12
CA TRP A 103 9.37 7.51 -12.83
C TRP A 103 8.26 6.52 -13.21
N ALA A 104 8.63 5.28 -13.54
CA ALA A 104 7.71 4.24 -13.96
C ALA A 104 6.81 3.74 -12.83
N ALA A 105 7.23 3.88 -11.57
CA ALA A 105 6.45 3.55 -10.39
C ALA A 105 5.45 4.63 -9.98
N ALA A 106 5.51 5.83 -10.58
CA ALA A 106 4.73 6.98 -10.12
C ALA A 106 3.22 6.82 -10.34
N ALA A 107 2.80 6.16 -11.43
CA ALA A 107 1.40 5.96 -11.78
C ALA A 107 0.60 5.18 -10.73
N ASP A 108 1.23 4.17 -10.11
CA ASP A 108 0.64 3.30 -9.11
C ASP A 108 1.30 3.45 -7.73
N TRP A 109 1.95 4.60 -7.48
CA TRP A 109 2.72 4.84 -6.26
C TRP A 109 1.91 4.60 -4.99
N ARG A 110 0.66 5.07 -4.95
CA ARG A 110 -0.23 4.86 -3.80
C ARG A 110 -0.46 3.38 -3.54
N LEU A 111 -0.81 2.60 -4.58
CA LEU A 111 -1.05 1.16 -4.47
C LEU A 111 0.22 0.43 -4.01
N ARG A 112 1.39 0.89 -4.46
CA ARG A 112 2.69 0.36 -4.06
C ARG A 112 2.99 0.61 -2.59
N LEU A 113 2.74 1.82 -2.08
CA LEU A 113 2.87 2.13 -0.65
C LEU A 113 1.89 1.32 0.21
N GLU A 114 0.64 1.15 -0.26
CA GLU A 114 -0.37 0.32 0.41
C GLU A 114 0.07 -1.16 0.49
N ALA A 115 0.57 -1.72 -0.62
CA ALA A 115 1.08 -3.09 -0.67
C ALA A 115 2.31 -3.28 0.24
N GLY A 116 3.28 -2.36 0.20
CA GLY A 116 4.43 -2.37 1.09
C GLY A 116 4.04 -2.23 2.56
N GLY A 117 3.10 -1.34 2.87
CA GLY A 117 2.56 -1.14 4.21
C GLY A 117 1.87 -2.40 4.76
N ALA A 118 1.09 -3.10 3.94
CA ALA A 118 0.47 -4.36 4.32
C ALA A 118 1.51 -5.46 4.62
N VAL A 119 2.56 -5.54 3.80
CA VAL A 119 3.68 -6.48 4.00
C VAL A 119 4.44 -6.18 5.30
N LEU A 120 4.71 -4.91 5.59
CA LEU A 120 5.39 -4.51 6.82
C LEU A 120 4.49 -4.69 8.06
N ALA A 121 3.18 -4.48 7.94
CA ALA A 121 2.24 -4.75 9.01
C ALA A 121 2.18 -6.25 9.35
N GLU A 122 2.17 -7.13 8.33
CA GLU A 122 2.26 -8.58 8.51
C GLU A 122 3.57 -8.97 9.21
N ALA A 123 4.69 -8.41 8.78
CA ALA A 123 6.00 -8.63 9.42
C ALA A 123 6.02 -8.16 10.89
N GLY A 124 5.38 -7.02 11.20
CA GLY A 124 5.26 -6.50 12.56
C GLY A 124 4.42 -7.39 13.47
N GLN A 125 3.31 -7.94 12.96
CA GLN A 125 2.51 -8.92 13.71
C GLN A 125 3.28 -10.21 14.00
N ALA A 126 4.19 -10.60 13.10
CA ALA A 126 5.10 -11.73 13.27
C ALA A 126 6.33 -11.40 14.15
N GLY A 127 6.47 -10.16 14.65
CA GLY A 127 7.60 -9.73 15.47
C GLY A 127 8.94 -9.62 14.72
N ARG A 128 8.90 -9.49 13.38
CA ARG A 128 10.09 -9.41 12.52
C ARG A 128 10.66 -8.00 12.50
N THR A 129 11.97 -7.89 12.34
CA THR A 129 12.62 -6.65 11.93
C THR A 129 12.55 -6.48 10.41
N ALA A 130 12.54 -5.24 9.95
CA ALA A 130 12.48 -4.93 8.53
C ALA A 130 13.24 -3.66 8.17
N VAL A 131 13.58 -3.54 6.89
CA VAL A 131 14.11 -2.32 6.26
C VAL A 131 13.45 -2.11 4.89
N VAL A 132 13.34 -0.85 4.47
CA VAL A 132 12.90 -0.46 3.12
C VAL A 132 14.10 0.12 2.40
N VAL A 133 14.45 -0.45 1.25
CA VAL A 133 15.57 -0.06 0.40
C VAL A 133 15.03 0.49 -0.91
N ARG A 134 15.37 1.73 -1.25
CA ARG A 134 15.00 2.35 -2.52
C ARG A 134 15.99 1.95 -3.59
N ALA A 135 15.50 1.47 -4.74
CA ALA A 135 16.35 1.09 -5.86
C ALA A 135 17.05 2.29 -6.51
N SER A 136 16.48 3.50 -6.43
CA SER A 136 17.14 4.74 -6.90
C SER A 136 18.31 5.18 -6.01
N ALA A 137 18.31 4.79 -4.74
CA ALA A 137 19.31 5.21 -3.75
C ALA A 137 19.49 4.14 -2.66
N PRO A 138 20.15 3.01 -3.00
CA PRO A 138 20.52 2.01 -2.00
C PRO A 138 21.45 2.60 -0.94
N PRO A 139 21.45 2.07 0.30
CA PRO A 139 22.32 2.57 1.35
C PRO A 139 23.81 2.35 0.98
N PRO A 140 24.72 3.27 1.37
CA PRO A 140 26.12 3.26 0.94
C PRO A 140 27.00 2.20 1.64
N GLY A 141 26.42 1.37 2.54
CA GLY A 141 27.13 0.36 3.31
C GLY A 141 26.43 -1.00 3.28
N THR A 142 27.05 -1.97 3.94
CA THR A 142 26.59 -3.36 3.98
C THR A 142 25.71 -3.68 5.20
N ASP A 143 25.54 -2.72 6.11
CA ASP A 143 24.59 -2.84 7.22
C ASP A 143 23.17 -2.61 6.70
N LEU A 144 22.30 -3.61 6.88
CA LEU A 144 20.90 -3.54 6.51
C LEU A 144 20.12 -2.48 7.29
N GLY A 145 20.60 -2.03 8.46
CA GLY A 145 19.88 -1.05 9.27
C GLY A 145 18.49 -1.53 9.69
N LEU A 146 18.39 -2.82 10.05
CA LEU A 146 17.15 -3.47 10.45
C LEU A 146 16.52 -2.77 11.65
N ARG A 147 15.21 -2.53 11.57
CA ARG A 147 14.41 -1.86 12.61
C ARG A 147 13.10 -2.59 12.84
N ALA A 148 12.32 -2.18 13.83
CA ALA A 148 10.99 -2.76 14.02
C ALA A 148 10.14 -2.52 12.75
N ALA A 149 9.38 -3.52 12.31
CA ALA A 149 8.62 -3.39 11.07
C ALA A 149 7.58 -2.25 11.11
N GLY A 150 7.07 -1.89 12.29
CA GLY A 150 6.22 -0.70 12.48
C GLY A 150 6.95 0.61 12.14
N ASP A 151 8.22 0.74 12.56
CA ASP A 151 9.04 1.91 12.20
C ASP A 151 9.32 1.91 10.69
N ALA A 152 9.60 0.73 10.11
CA ALA A 152 9.76 0.54 8.68
C ALA A 152 8.55 1.06 7.89
N ALA A 153 7.34 0.72 8.32
CA ALA A 153 6.10 1.17 7.71
C ALA A 153 5.92 2.69 7.79
N ALA A 154 6.27 3.31 8.92
CA ALA A 154 6.20 4.76 9.07
C ALA A 154 7.13 5.49 8.09
N GLY A 155 8.33 4.96 7.85
CA GLY A 155 9.27 5.51 6.87
C GLY A 155 8.80 5.38 5.42
N LEU A 156 8.11 4.28 5.09
CA LEU A 156 7.55 4.05 3.75
C LEU A 156 6.48 5.09 3.39
N ALA A 157 5.59 5.44 4.33
CA ALA A 157 4.44 6.31 4.09
C ALA A 157 4.80 7.73 3.61
N GLY A 158 6.02 8.21 3.91
CA GLY A 158 6.51 9.53 3.50
C GLY A 158 7.25 9.57 2.16
N MET A 159 7.47 8.42 1.51
CA MET A 159 8.26 8.35 0.29
C MET A 159 7.49 8.88 -0.93
N GLN A 160 8.22 9.44 -1.88
CA GLN A 160 7.72 9.90 -3.18
C GLN A 160 8.52 9.23 -4.30
N PRO A 161 7.93 9.04 -5.49
CA PRO A 161 8.66 8.52 -6.62
C PRO A 161 9.62 9.59 -7.17
N GLU A 162 10.78 9.14 -7.62
CA GLU A 162 11.77 9.97 -8.29
C GLU A 162 11.41 10.21 -9.76
N ALA A 163 11.88 11.33 -10.32
CA ALA A 163 11.64 11.68 -11.72
C ALA A 163 12.55 10.92 -12.71
N TRP A 164 13.55 10.18 -12.21
CA TRP A 164 14.46 9.36 -13.01
C TRP A 164 14.20 7.86 -12.80
N ALA A 165 14.87 7.00 -13.56
CA ALA A 165 14.69 5.55 -13.44
C ALA A 165 15.34 4.99 -12.16
N SER A 166 14.80 3.90 -11.62
CA SER A 166 15.47 3.16 -10.55
C SER A 166 16.81 2.60 -11.03
N ASP A 167 17.82 2.58 -10.15
CA ASP A 167 19.17 2.12 -10.49
C ASP A 167 19.38 0.67 -10.03
N HIS A 168 18.90 -0.28 -10.85
CA HIS A 168 19.07 -1.71 -10.56
C HIS A 168 20.54 -2.14 -10.54
N ALA A 169 21.44 -1.42 -11.21
CA ALA A 169 22.88 -1.70 -11.14
C ALA A 169 23.44 -1.31 -9.76
N ALA A 170 23.05 -0.16 -9.21
CA ALA A 170 23.41 0.22 -7.84
C ALA A 170 22.80 -0.71 -6.81
N ALA A 171 21.52 -1.07 -6.96
CA ALA A 171 20.87 -2.03 -6.07
C ALA A 171 21.53 -3.41 -6.14
N LEU A 172 21.99 -3.86 -7.31
CA LEU A 172 22.74 -5.10 -7.46
C LEU A 172 24.08 -5.04 -6.72
N ARG A 173 24.88 -3.97 -6.94
CA ARG A 173 26.15 -3.79 -6.22
C ARG A 173 25.98 -3.77 -4.70
N TRP A 174 24.89 -3.15 -4.24
CA TRP A 174 24.54 -3.16 -2.83
C TRP A 174 24.22 -4.58 -2.34
N ALA A 175 23.35 -5.32 -3.05
CA ALA A 175 22.97 -6.68 -2.68
C ALA A 175 24.16 -7.66 -2.70
N GLU A 176 25.05 -7.55 -3.69
CA GLU A 176 26.29 -8.35 -3.77
C GLU A 176 27.31 -8.00 -2.69
N GLY A 177 27.21 -6.80 -2.10
CA GLY A 177 28.07 -6.35 -1.00
C GLY A 177 27.64 -6.86 0.38
N LEU A 178 26.42 -7.39 0.52
CA LEU A 178 25.92 -7.95 1.78
C LEU A 178 26.69 -9.20 2.17
N ASP A 179 26.78 -9.49 3.47
CA ASP A 179 27.46 -10.69 3.96
C ASP A 179 26.70 -11.94 3.47
N PRO A 180 27.35 -12.88 2.75
CA PRO A 180 26.71 -14.13 2.32
C PRO A 180 26.14 -14.98 3.47
N GLY A 181 26.61 -14.79 4.71
CA GLY A 181 26.08 -15.44 5.90
C GLY A 181 24.79 -14.81 6.45
N GLU A 182 24.43 -13.61 6.00
CA GLU A 182 23.22 -12.91 6.43
C GLU A 182 21.98 -13.50 5.74
N SER A 183 20.94 -13.82 6.52
CA SER A 183 19.70 -14.41 6.00
C SER A 183 18.51 -13.51 6.23
N PHE A 184 17.76 -13.24 5.17
CA PHE A 184 16.56 -12.41 5.18
C PHE A 184 15.65 -12.74 4.00
N ASP A 185 14.34 -12.58 4.20
CA ASP A 185 13.41 -12.63 3.07
C ASP A 185 13.36 -11.27 2.39
N THR A 186 13.07 -11.28 1.10
CA THR A 186 12.91 -10.07 0.30
C THR A 186 11.52 -9.98 -0.31
N VAL A 187 10.88 -8.82 -0.14
CA VAL A 187 9.73 -8.42 -0.96
C VAL A 187 10.14 -7.26 -1.86
N TRP A 188 10.18 -7.51 -3.16
CA TRP A 188 10.51 -6.49 -4.14
C TRP A 188 9.24 -5.91 -4.75
N LEU A 189 8.94 -4.67 -4.38
CA LEU A 189 7.91 -3.85 -5.02
C LEU A 189 8.49 -3.33 -6.34
N SER A 190 8.21 -4.02 -7.44
CA SER A 190 8.86 -3.73 -8.73
C SER A 190 8.02 -2.84 -9.65
N ASP A 191 8.66 -2.00 -10.45
CA ASP A 191 7.98 -1.16 -11.44
C ASP A 191 7.64 -1.91 -12.74
N GLY A 192 8.06 -3.18 -12.85
CA GLY A 192 7.78 -4.05 -13.98
C GLY A 192 8.58 -3.78 -15.24
N LEU A 193 9.49 -2.79 -15.24
CA LEU A 193 10.37 -2.54 -16.37
C LEU A 193 11.51 -3.56 -16.42
N ALA A 194 11.91 -3.96 -17.62
CA ALA A 194 13.10 -4.77 -17.81
C ALA A 194 14.34 -3.87 -17.80
N THR A 195 15.35 -4.23 -17.01
CA THR A 195 16.69 -3.63 -17.05
C THR A 195 17.73 -4.74 -17.16
N PRO A 196 18.94 -4.45 -17.68
CA PRO A 196 20.00 -5.46 -17.81
C PRO A 196 20.32 -6.16 -16.48
N ASP A 197 20.28 -5.43 -15.38
CA ASP A 197 20.68 -5.91 -14.05
C ASP A 197 19.54 -6.57 -13.27
N ARG A 198 18.28 -6.43 -13.70
CA ARG A 198 17.10 -6.91 -12.96
C ARG A 198 17.17 -8.38 -12.57
N ALA A 199 17.56 -9.23 -13.52
CA ALA A 199 17.65 -10.67 -13.30
C ALA A 199 18.83 -11.06 -12.40
N ALA A 200 19.92 -10.28 -12.43
CA ALA A 200 21.05 -10.47 -11.52
C ALA A 200 20.69 -10.03 -10.10
N LEU A 201 20.02 -8.87 -9.96
CA LEU A 201 19.53 -8.37 -8.68
C LEU A 201 18.57 -9.36 -8.02
N ALA A 202 17.62 -9.91 -8.78
CA ALA A 202 16.73 -10.95 -8.29
C ALA A 202 17.49 -12.16 -7.73
N ARG A 203 18.53 -12.62 -8.44
CA ARG A 203 19.37 -13.75 -7.98
C ARG A 203 20.19 -13.41 -6.74
N ALA A 204 20.75 -12.21 -6.67
CA ALA A 204 21.50 -11.75 -5.50
C ALA A 204 20.61 -11.70 -4.26
N LEU A 205 19.41 -11.10 -4.37
CA LEU A 205 18.44 -11.05 -3.25
C LEU A 205 17.94 -12.44 -2.85
N ALA A 206 17.68 -13.32 -3.82
CA ALA A 206 17.24 -14.70 -3.56
C ALA A 206 18.34 -15.59 -2.94
N ALA A 207 19.61 -15.17 -2.96
CA ALA A 207 20.69 -15.91 -2.32
C ALA A 207 20.62 -15.81 -0.77
N HIS A 208 19.98 -14.76 -0.23
CA HIS A 208 19.85 -14.55 1.21
C HIS A 208 18.57 -15.14 1.82
N GLY A 209 17.58 -15.51 1.00
CA GLY A 209 16.32 -16.06 1.47
C GLY A 209 15.20 -16.02 0.43
N ALA A 210 13.94 -16.10 0.86
CA ALA A 210 12.82 -16.14 -0.06
C ALA A 210 12.62 -14.77 -0.74
N LEU A 211 12.61 -14.74 -2.08
CA LEU A 211 12.29 -13.55 -2.86
C LEU A 211 10.85 -13.61 -3.38
N ARG A 212 10.08 -12.56 -3.10
CA ARG A 212 8.77 -12.33 -3.71
C ARG A 212 8.77 -11.00 -4.44
N VAL A 213 8.43 -11.01 -5.73
CA VAL A 213 8.30 -9.79 -6.54
C VAL A 213 6.81 -9.45 -6.68
N LEU A 214 6.44 -8.22 -6.33
CA LEU A 214 5.12 -7.65 -6.58
C LEU A 214 5.21 -6.78 -7.82
N GLU A 215 4.59 -7.26 -8.89
CA GLU A 215 4.47 -6.58 -10.18
C GLU A 215 3.27 -5.61 -10.20
N PRO A 216 3.30 -4.57 -11.04
CA PRO A 216 2.20 -3.65 -11.15
C PRO A 216 0.96 -4.28 -11.80
N PRO A 217 -0.25 -3.85 -11.40
CA PRO A 217 -1.49 -4.38 -11.97
C PRO A 217 -1.83 -3.81 -13.36
N ALA A 218 -1.17 -2.72 -13.77
CA ALA A 218 -1.43 -2.00 -15.00
C ALA A 218 -0.12 -1.76 -15.79
N PRO A 219 -0.17 -1.68 -17.13
CA PRO A 219 1.00 -1.44 -17.94
C PRO A 219 1.63 -0.07 -17.66
N ARG A 220 2.95 0.01 -17.82
CA ARG A 220 3.71 1.25 -17.80
C ARG A 220 3.55 1.97 -19.11
N LEU A 221 3.22 3.25 -19.05
CA LEU A 221 3.08 4.11 -20.21
C LEU A 221 4.18 5.15 -20.23
N ALA A 222 4.71 5.45 -21.41
CA ALA A 222 5.66 6.52 -21.61
C ALA A 222 5.41 7.25 -22.93
N LEU A 223 5.66 8.56 -22.96
CA LEU A 223 5.67 9.35 -24.18
C LEU A 223 7.09 9.41 -24.76
N ARG A 224 7.19 9.21 -26.07
CA ARG A 224 8.39 9.56 -26.83
C ARG A 224 8.45 11.07 -27.05
N PRO A 225 9.64 11.63 -27.37
CA PRO A 225 9.74 13.02 -27.83
C PRO A 225 8.74 13.31 -28.95
N ALA A 226 7.93 14.36 -28.78
CA ALA A 226 7.03 14.85 -29.82
C ALA A 226 7.85 15.38 -31.02
N ARG A 227 7.37 15.13 -32.25
CA ARG A 227 8.09 15.49 -33.49
C ARG A 227 7.15 16.21 -34.45
N ILE A 228 7.73 16.95 -35.40
CA ILE A 228 7.00 17.46 -36.57
C ILE A 228 7.44 16.68 -37.79
N GLU A 229 6.46 16.13 -38.51
CA GLU A 229 6.65 15.48 -39.80
C GLU A 229 5.49 15.87 -40.71
N ASP A 230 5.77 16.25 -41.96
CA ASP A 230 4.78 16.70 -42.95
C ASP A 230 3.79 17.79 -42.47
N GLY A 231 4.24 18.63 -41.53
CA GLY A 231 3.44 19.73 -40.96
C GLY A 231 2.46 19.30 -39.86
N LEU A 232 2.41 18.02 -39.51
CA LEU A 232 1.64 17.45 -38.41
C LEU A 232 2.53 17.28 -37.18
N VAL A 233 1.92 17.40 -35.99
CA VAL A 233 2.60 17.05 -34.74
C VAL A 233 2.36 15.57 -34.47
N ARG A 234 3.43 14.79 -34.37
CA ARG A 234 3.40 13.37 -34.05
C ARG A 234 3.77 13.16 -32.59
N VAL A 235 2.88 12.53 -31.84
CA VAL A 235 3.10 12.10 -30.47
C VAL A 235 2.99 10.59 -30.42
N ALA A 236 4.08 9.91 -30.04
CA ALA A 236 4.09 8.47 -29.89
C ALA A 236 4.14 8.10 -28.41
N ALA A 237 3.42 7.04 -28.06
CA ALA A 237 3.41 6.46 -26.72
C ALA A 237 3.86 5.00 -26.77
N GLU A 238 4.54 4.56 -25.73
CA GLU A 238 4.92 3.17 -25.51
C GLU A 238 4.18 2.61 -24.30
N ARG A 239 3.97 1.29 -24.30
CA ARG A 239 3.45 0.55 -23.16
C ARG A 239 4.19 -0.76 -22.91
N VAL A 240 4.37 -1.09 -21.63
CA VAL A 240 4.97 -2.36 -21.19
C VAL A 240 4.20 -2.95 -20.00
N PRO A 241 3.78 -4.23 -20.05
CA PRO A 241 3.83 -5.11 -21.21
C PRO A 241 2.81 -4.69 -22.29
N ALA A 242 2.94 -5.27 -23.49
CA ALA A 242 1.86 -5.22 -24.47
C ALA A 242 0.63 -5.99 -23.93
N GLY A 243 -0.57 -5.59 -24.33
CA GLY A 243 -1.82 -6.15 -23.79
C GLY A 243 -3.00 -6.03 -24.74
N GLY A 244 -4.21 -6.05 -24.21
CA GLY A 244 -5.44 -5.83 -25.00
C GLY A 244 -5.48 -4.43 -25.64
N ALA A 245 -6.44 -4.20 -26.52
CA ALA A 245 -6.65 -2.85 -27.07
C ALA A 245 -6.90 -1.86 -25.92
N GLN A 246 -6.28 -0.67 -26.00
CA GLN A 246 -6.34 0.34 -24.95
C GLN A 246 -6.31 1.73 -25.58
N GLU A 247 -7.18 2.62 -25.13
CA GLU A 247 -7.14 4.03 -25.50
C GLU A 247 -6.60 4.85 -24.33
N ILE A 248 -5.80 5.86 -24.67
CA ILE A 248 -5.33 6.88 -23.73
C ILE A 248 -5.60 8.27 -24.31
N VAL A 249 -5.80 9.25 -23.44
CA VAL A 249 -5.97 10.64 -23.85
C VAL A 249 -4.64 11.37 -23.73
N ILE A 250 -4.24 12.02 -24.81
CA ILE A 250 -3.07 12.90 -24.88
C ILE A 250 -3.55 14.34 -24.86
N SER A 251 -3.10 15.10 -23.88
CA SER A 251 -3.42 16.52 -23.72
C SER A 251 -2.18 17.37 -23.95
N GLY A 252 -2.30 18.38 -24.81
CA GLY A 252 -1.23 19.36 -25.06
C GLY A 252 -1.50 20.65 -24.29
N PHE A 253 -0.50 21.10 -23.52
CA PHE A 253 -0.61 22.28 -22.65
C PHE A 253 0.28 23.42 -23.13
N GLY A 254 -0.19 24.64 -22.91
CA GLY A 254 0.56 25.86 -23.18
C GLY A 254 -0.21 27.12 -22.80
N PRO A 255 0.42 28.30 -22.89
CA PRO A 255 -0.23 29.56 -22.55
C PRO A 255 -1.30 29.95 -23.58
N ASP A 256 -2.47 30.34 -23.07
CA ASP A 256 -3.51 31.01 -23.84
C ASP A 256 -3.06 32.43 -24.27
N PRO A 257 -3.86 33.17 -25.07
CA PRO A 257 -3.49 34.53 -25.47
C PRO A 257 -3.21 35.51 -24.33
N ALA A 258 -3.74 35.26 -23.12
CA ALA A 258 -3.47 36.05 -21.92
C ALA A 258 -2.25 35.56 -21.12
N GLY A 259 -1.58 34.49 -21.56
CA GLY A 259 -0.39 33.93 -20.94
C GLY A 259 -0.68 32.86 -19.86
N VAL A 260 -1.93 32.45 -19.68
CA VAL A 260 -2.31 31.47 -18.66
C VAL A 260 -2.19 30.06 -19.22
N GLU A 261 -1.52 29.14 -18.51
CA GLU A 261 -1.42 27.75 -18.95
C GLU A 261 -2.80 27.09 -19.04
N ARG A 262 -3.11 26.51 -20.20
CA ARG A 262 -4.35 25.80 -20.48
C ARG A 262 -4.08 24.57 -21.34
N GLU A 263 -5.02 23.64 -21.30
CA GLU A 263 -5.12 22.58 -22.30
C GLU A 263 -5.52 23.23 -23.64
N LEU A 264 -4.65 23.09 -24.63
CA LEU A 264 -4.82 23.66 -25.97
C LEU A 264 -5.33 22.62 -26.98
N VAL A 265 -5.06 21.34 -26.72
CA VAL A 265 -5.51 20.20 -27.53
C VAL A 265 -5.71 18.99 -26.64
N SER A 266 -6.73 18.19 -26.96
CA SER A 266 -7.01 16.89 -26.36
C SER A 266 -7.32 15.90 -27.49
N ALA A 267 -6.70 14.74 -27.48
CA ALA A 267 -6.92 13.73 -28.52
C ALA A 267 -6.63 12.32 -28.01
N THR A 268 -7.32 11.33 -28.58
CA THR A 268 -7.21 9.93 -28.17
C THR A 268 -6.15 9.22 -29.00
N LEU A 269 -5.24 8.52 -28.33
CA LEU A 269 -4.27 7.60 -28.92
C LEU A 269 -4.68 6.17 -28.55
N GLY A 270 -4.83 5.32 -29.56
CA GLY A 270 -5.22 3.92 -29.40
C GLY A 270 -4.06 2.97 -29.61
N PHE A 271 -3.82 2.08 -28.64
CA PHE A 271 -2.99 0.89 -28.83
C PHE A 271 -3.86 -0.26 -29.34
N GLY A 272 -3.45 -0.87 -30.46
CA GLY A 272 -4.02 -2.13 -30.91
C GLY A 272 -3.75 -3.28 -29.94
N ALA A 273 -4.51 -4.36 -30.05
CA ALA A 273 -4.24 -5.57 -29.26
C ALA A 273 -2.86 -6.15 -29.61
N GLY A 274 -2.02 -6.39 -28.61
CA GLY A 274 -0.66 -6.89 -28.75
C GLY A 274 0.38 -5.84 -29.13
N GLU A 275 -0.01 -4.60 -29.44
CA GLU A 275 0.93 -3.53 -29.77
C GLU A 275 1.55 -2.92 -28.51
N SER A 276 2.85 -2.65 -28.51
CA SER A 276 3.58 -1.96 -27.43
C SER A 276 3.85 -0.50 -27.72
N ALA A 277 3.53 -0.02 -28.92
CA ALA A 277 3.70 1.36 -29.33
C ALA A 277 2.49 1.79 -30.17
N ALA A 278 2.11 3.05 -30.04
CA ALA A 278 1.09 3.68 -30.86
C ALA A 278 1.45 5.14 -31.09
N GLU A 279 0.96 5.70 -32.20
CA GLU A 279 1.26 7.05 -32.64
C GLU A 279 -0.05 7.81 -32.92
N LEU A 280 -0.03 9.09 -32.59
CA LEU A 280 -1.12 10.03 -32.82
C LEU A 280 -0.60 11.20 -33.66
N GLU A 281 -1.30 11.48 -34.75
CA GLU A 281 -1.06 12.63 -35.61
C GLU A 281 -2.05 13.75 -35.28
N LEU A 282 -1.51 14.94 -34.98
CA LEU A 282 -2.28 16.13 -34.64
C LEU A 282 -2.13 17.19 -35.70
N SER A 283 -3.25 17.52 -36.36
CA SER A 283 -3.35 18.68 -37.24
C SER A 283 -3.69 19.92 -36.42
N LEU A 284 -2.65 20.64 -35.98
CA LEU A 284 -2.80 21.85 -35.17
C LEU A 284 -2.66 23.11 -36.03
N PRO A 285 -3.56 24.11 -35.87
CA PRO A 285 -3.33 25.45 -36.38
C PRO A 285 -1.96 25.99 -35.93
N PRO A 286 -1.21 26.72 -36.78
CA PRO A 286 0.12 27.21 -36.44
C PRO A 286 0.18 28.02 -35.14
N GLU A 287 -0.89 28.75 -34.81
CA GLU A 287 -1.01 29.55 -33.59
C GLU A 287 -1.04 28.67 -32.33
N LEU A 288 -1.81 27.57 -32.35
CA LEU A 288 -1.88 26.63 -31.24
C LEU A 288 -0.59 25.82 -31.15
N ARG A 289 -0.09 25.33 -32.29
CA ARG A 289 1.14 24.55 -32.36
C ARG A 289 2.34 25.28 -31.71
N ASN A 290 2.53 26.56 -32.03
CA ASN A 290 3.63 27.35 -31.47
C ASN A 290 3.45 27.65 -29.96
N ARG A 291 2.24 27.49 -29.42
CA ARG A 291 1.93 27.73 -28.00
C ARG A 291 2.07 26.46 -27.16
N VAL A 292 1.93 25.27 -27.73
CA VAL A 292 2.13 24.03 -26.98
C VAL A 292 3.56 23.99 -26.42
N GLN A 293 3.68 23.72 -25.12
CA GLN A 293 4.93 23.60 -24.38
C GLN A 293 5.20 22.16 -23.94
N ARG A 294 4.16 21.34 -23.79
CA ARG A 294 4.27 19.94 -23.40
C ARG A 294 3.04 19.15 -23.82
N PHE A 295 3.22 17.86 -24.00
CA PHE A 295 2.14 16.88 -24.08
C PHE A 295 2.22 15.96 -22.85
N GLU A 296 1.07 15.57 -22.32
CA GLU A 296 0.97 14.60 -21.24
C GLU A 296 -0.12 13.57 -21.51
N ILE A 297 0.01 12.39 -20.89
CA ILE A 297 -1.07 11.41 -20.80
C ILE A 297 -2.02 11.84 -19.68
N ALA A 298 -3.29 12.08 -20.01
CA ALA A 298 -4.26 12.55 -19.05
C ALA A 298 -4.43 11.55 -17.88
N GLY A 299 -4.44 12.07 -16.65
CA GLY A 299 -4.60 11.27 -15.44
C GLY A 299 -3.35 10.49 -15.00
N GLN A 300 -2.23 10.58 -15.74
CA GLN A 300 -0.97 9.92 -15.39
C GLN A 300 0.02 10.91 -14.77
N ARG A 301 0.27 10.77 -13.47
CA ARG A 301 1.24 11.61 -12.74
C ARG A 301 2.62 10.96 -12.72
N SER A 302 3.30 10.93 -13.87
CA SER A 302 4.63 10.35 -14.03
C SER A 302 5.48 11.21 -14.96
N ALA A 303 6.80 11.29 -14.70
CA ALA A 303 7.73 11.98 -15.61
C ALA A 303 7.77 11.31 -17.00
N GLY A 304 7.59 9.99 -17.09
CA GLY A 304 7.52 9.30 -18.39
C GLY A 304 6.23 9.57 -19.15
N ALA A 305 5.17 10.02 -18.48
CA ALA A 305 3.90 10.37 -19.11
C ALA A 305 3.90 11.79 -19.74
N VAL A 306 5.02 12.50 -19.69
CA VAL A 306 5.16 13.87 -20.19
C VAL A 306 6.28 13.93 -21.23
N THR A 307 6.02 14.62 -22.33
CA THR A 307 7.05 15.03 -23.28
C THR A 307 7.01 16.53 -23.48
N LEU A 308 8.18 17.17 -23.41
CA LEU A 308 8.28 18.61 -23.63
C LEU A 308 8.28 18.91 -25.12
N ALA A 309 7.51 19.92 -25.52
CA ALA A 309 7.62 20.48 -26.85
C ALA A 309 8.93 21.28 -26.92
N ASP A 310 9.90 20.77 -27.67
CA ASP A 310 11.17 21.46 -27.87
C ASP A 310 11.04 22.65 -28.83
N ASP A 311 12.15 23.37 -29.02
CA ASP A 311 12.23 24.49 -29.96
C ASP A 311 12.02 24.04 -31.43
N SER A 312 12.10 22.74 -31.73
CA SER A 312 11.83 22.19 -33.07
C SER A 312 10.34 22.27 -33.43
N LEU A 313 9.46 22.34 -32.42
CA LEU A 313 8.02 22.56 -32.62
C LEU A 313 7.66 24.03 -32.91
N ARG A 314 8.59 24.98 -32.68
CA ARG A 314 8.37 26.43 -32.81
C ARG A 314 8.95 27.01 -34.09
N ARG A 315 8.12 27.62 -34.94
CA ARG A 315 8.60 28.38 -36.10
C ARG A 315 9.10 29.76 -35.66
N ARG A 316 10.42 30.00 -35.73
CA ARG A 316 11.00 31.32 -35.45
C ARG A 316 10.52 32.35 -36.47
N LYS A 317 9.87 33.42 -36.01
CA LYS A 317 9.63 34.62 -36.83
C LYS A 317 10.91 35.45 -36.79
N VAL A 318 11.71 35.41 -37.84
CA VAL A 318 12.82 36.35 -38.02
C VAL A 318 12.24 37.55 -38.78
N ALA A 319 12.28 38.73 -38.18
CA ALA A 319 12.04 39.97 -38.91
C ALA A 319 13.31 40.29 -39.71
N LEU A 320 13.18 40.48 -41.02
CA LEU A 320 14.21 41.12 -41.86
C LEU A 320 14.02 42.63 -41.82
#